data_AF-A0A6J6WHE8-F1
#
_entry.id   AF-A0A6J6WHE8-F1
#
_cell.length_a   1.000
_cell.length_b   1.000
_cell.length_c   1.000
_cell.angle_alpha   90.00
_cell.angle_beta   90.00
_cell.angle_gamma   90.00
#
_symmetry.space_group_name_H-M   'P 1'
#
loop_
_entity.id
_entity.type
_entity.pdbx_description
1 polymer ?
#
loop_
_entity_poly.entity_id
_entity_poly.type
_entity_poly.pdbx_seq_one_letter_code
_entity_poly.pdbx_strand_id
1 'polypeptide(L)' 'MGVAVRIPRPGLCTDNGAMVAALGSLLVTAGATPSQPGFEARSALPVAQVTLA' A
#
# COMPACT_ATOMS: atom_id res chain seq x y z
N MET A 1 -22.59 -21.79 5.62
CA MET A 1 -21.34 -21.04 5.39
C MET A 1 -21.68 -19.67 4.85
N GLY A 2 -20.97 -18.62 5.27
CA GLY A 2 -21.21 -17.24 4.82
C GLY A 2 -19.91 -16.43 4.82
N VAL A 3 -19.93 -15.27 4.17
CA VAL A 3 -18.78 -14.35 4.09
C VAL A 3 -18.97 -13.23 5.12
N ALA A 4 -17.93 -12.96 5.90
CA ALA A 4 -17.90 -11.79 6.78
C ALA A 4 -17.42 -10.55 6.00
N VAL A 5 -18.25 -9.52 5.97
CA VAL A 5 -17.90 -8.23 5.36
C VAL A 5 -17.28 -7.33 6.43
N ARG A 6 -16.18 -6.64 6.08
CA ARG A 6 -15.57 -5.60 6.94
C ARG A 6 -15.65 -4.25 6.24
N ILE A 7 -16.02 -3.23 6.99
CA ILE A 7 -16.12 -1.84 6.52
C ILE A 7 -15.12 -1.00 7.34
N PRO A 8 -14.16 -0.30 6.71
CA PRO A 8 -13.25 0.60 7.41
C PRO A 8 -13.99 1.79 8.04
N ARG A 9 -13.31 2.50 8.95
CA ARG A 9 -13.80 3.80 9.44
C ARG A 9 -13.95 4.77 8.24
N PRO A 10 -14.99 5.62 8.17
CA PRO A 10 -15.25 6.45 6.99
C PRO A 10 -14.05 7.28 6.49
N GLY A 11 -13.27 7.86 7.40
CA GLY A 11 -12.06 8.63 7.05
C GLY A 11 -10.90 7.80 6.47
N LEU A 12 -10.99 6.47 6.48
CA LEU A 12 -10.04 5.55 5.86
C LEU A 12 -10.54 5.02 4.49
N CYS A 13 -11.76 5.36 4.07
CA CYS A 13 -12.35 4.88 2.82
C CYS A 13 -11.96 5.73 1.59
N THR A 14 -11.42 6.93 1.79
CA THR A 14 -10.90 7.81 0.73
C THR A 14 -9.39 7.68 0.62
N ASP A 15 -8.80 8.16 -0.48
CA ASP A 15 -7.34 8.19 -0.66
C ASP A 15 -6.68 9.01 0.46
N ASN A 16 -5.77 8.37 1.20
CA ASN A 16 -5.10 8.98 2.34
C ASN A 16 -3.71 8.36 2.59
N GLY A 17 -2.87 9.08 3.35
CA GLY A 17 -1.51 8.65 3.66
C GLY A 17 -1.43 7.41 4.56
N ALA A 18 -2.48 7.08 5.32
CA ALA A 18 -2.46 5.91 6.21
C ALA A 18 -2.48 4.60 5.44
N MET A 19 -3.23 4.53 4.33
CA MET A 19 -3.20 3.41 3.38
C MET A 19 -1.79 3.15 2.85
N VAL A 20 -1.12 4.21 2.37
CA VAL A 20 0.22 4.13 1.78
C VAL A 20 1.25 3.72 2.83
N ALA A 21 1.19 4.32 4.02
CA ALA A 21 2.07 4.00 5.14
C ALA A 21 1.89 2.54 5.62
N ALA A 22 0.66 2.04 5.68
CA ALA A 22 0.37 0.66 6.04
C ALA A 22 0.98 -0.33 5.04
N LEU A 23 0.82 -0.08 3.73
CA LEU A 23 1.44 -0.90 2.70
C LEU A 23 2.97 -0.89 2.82
N GLY A 24 3.59 0.29 2.97
CA GLY A 24 5.04 0.41 3.16
C GLY A 24 5.55 -0.35 4.40
N SER A 25 4.85 -0.24 5.52
CA SER A 25 5.18 -0.96 6.76
C SER A 25 5.09 -2.49 6.57
N LEU A 26 4.05 -2.97 5.87
CA LEU A 26 3.89 -4.39 5.56
C LEU A 26 5.03 -4.91 4.66
N LEU A 27 5.44 -4.13 3.65
CA LEU A 27 6.54 -4.49 2.76
C LEU A 27 7.88 -4.57 3.49
N VAL A 28 8.22 -3.58 4.31
CA VAL A 28 9.45 -3.58 5.11
C VAL A 28 9.44 -4.76 6.10
N THR A 29 8.30 -5.02 6.74
CA THR A 29 8.12 -6.17 7.65
C THR A 29 8.30 -7.50 6.92
N ALA A 30 7.89 -7.57 5.65
CA ALA A 30 8.09 -8.73 4.78
C ALA A 30 9.53 -8.84 4.21
N GLY A 31 10.44 -7.93 4.56
CA GLY A 31 11.84 -7.96 4.15
C GLY A 31 12.16 -7.19 2.86
N ALA A 32 11.23 -6.40 2.33
CA ALA A 32 11.52 -5.54 1.19
C ALA A 32 12.50 -4.42 1.57
N THR A 33 13.49 -4.16 0.71
CA THR A 33 14.43 -3.05 0.89
C THR A 33 13.73 -1.71 0.67
N PRO A 34 13.91 -0.72 1.55
CA PRO A 34 13.41 0.63 1.33
C PRO A 34 13.90 1.24 0.01
N SER A 35 13.04 2.02 -0.66
CA SER A 35 13.41 2.75 -1.87
C SER A 35 14.45 3.84 -1.58
N GLN A 36 15.30 4.13 -2.56
CA GLN A 36 16.19 5.29 -2.49
C GLN A 36 15.39 6.61 -2.48
N PRO A 37 15.90 7.67 -1.83
CA PRO A 37 15.33 9.01 -1.97
C PRO A 37 15.28 9.43 -3.44
N GLY A 38 14.19 10.08 -3.85
CA GLY A 38 14.03 10.58 -5.22
C GLY A 38 13.56 9.55 -6.25
N PHE A 39 12.94 8.45 -5.84
CA PHE A 39 12.28 7.54 -6.79
C PHE A 39 11.13 8.24 -7.52
N GLU A 40 10.96 7.93 -8.80
CA GLU A 40 9.99 8.59 -9.69
C GLU A 40 8.56 8.08 -9.50
N ALA A 41 7.59 8.97 -9.69
CA ALA A 41 6.18 8.60 -9.74
C ALA A 41 5.83 7.91 -11.07
N ARG A 42 4.94 6.91 -11.03
CA ARG A 42 4.44 6.19 -12.21
C ARG A 42 2.92 6.22 -12.25
N SER A 43 2.34 6.95 -13.21
CA SER A 43 0.89 7.19 -13.30
C SER A 43 0.03 5.95 -13.58
N ALA A 44 0.63 4.87 -14.09
CA ALA A 44 -0.07 3.65 -14.49
C ALA A 44 0.64 2.39 -13.96
N LEU A 45 1.09 2.42 -12.71
CA LEU A 45 1.74 1.27 -12.08
C LEU A 45 0.73 0.11 -11.93
N PRO A 46 1.05 -1.12 -12.40
CA PRO A 46 0.18 -2.26 -12.17
C PRO A 46 -0.03 -2.50 -10.68
N VAL A 47 -1.27 -2.80 -10.24
CA VAL A 47 -1.61 -2.94 -8.80
C VAL A 47 -0.82 -4.05 -8.08
N ALA A 48 -0.41 -5.09 -8.82
CA ALA A 48 0.41 -6.17 -8.29
C ALA A 48 1.90 -5.81 -8.15
N GLN A 49 2.35 -4.71 -8.76
CA GLN A 49 3.73 -4.25 -8.68
C GLN A 49 3.91 -3.32 -7.49
N VAL A 50 4.44 -3.88 -6.39
CA VAL A 50 4.60 -3.18 -5.10
C VAL A 50 6.06 -2.90 -4.71
N THR A 51 7.02 -3.30 -5.55
CA THR A 51 8.45 -3.06 -5.36
C THR A 51 9.10 -2.60 -6.67
N LEU A 52 10.22 -1.87 -6.57
CA LEU A 52 10.96 -1.27 -7.70
C LEU A 52 12.17 -2.09 -8.17
N ALA A 53 12.19 -3.42 -7.92
CA ALA A 53 13.30 -4.33 -8.16
C ALA A 53 14.18 -3.99 -9.39
#